data_AF-A0A2W0CAW8-F1
#
_entry.id   AF-A0A2W0CAW8-F1
#
_cell.length_a   1.000
_cell.length_b   1.000
_cell.length_c   1.000
_cell.angle_alpha   90.00
_cell.angle_beta   90.00
_cell.angle_gamma   90.00
#
_symmetry.space_group_name_H-M   'P 1'
#
loop_
_entity.id
_entity.type
_entity.pdbx_description
1 polymer ?
#
loop_
_entity_poly.entity_id
_entity_poly.type
_entity_poly.pdbx_seq_one_letter_code
_entity_poly.pdbx_strand_id
1 'polypeptide(L)'
;MIDIQRLYEKYLTLEIPNPFTLEQIHNRLTEAYYAEQVDLNVFSSLRFDPEAGFDQALAAYIFKDERGIQKILKLNNDEEIHEPFEFAWIINSTLQGFSHMLVLEIDVLRGKIEQEEMYLGNLHFEEYLITLYLTGHIQFGDDLFIDKLMARFREGYRLRYFGMQNGDEKYLYK
;
A
#
# COMPACT_ATOMS: atom_id res chain seq x y z
N MET A 1 9.63 -11.31 -16.15
CA MET A 1 10.57 -10.40 -15.46
C MET A 1 9.95 -9.03 -15.53
N ILE A 2 9.93 -8.28 -14.43
CA ILE A 2 9.31 -6.95 -14.37
C ILE A 2 10.13 -6.00 -15.24
N ASP A 3 9.47 -5.21 -16.09
CA ASP A 3 10.11 -4.23 -16.95
C ASP A 3 10.25 -2.89 -16.21
N ILE A 4 11.32 -2.76 -15.43
CA ILE A 4 11.58 -1.59 -14.60
C ILE A 4 11.79 -0.32 -15.43
N GLN A 5 12.44 -0.43 -16.59
CA GLN A 5 12.63 0.70 -17.50
C GLN A 5 11.27 1.28 -17.91
N ARG A 6 10.33 0.41 -18.29
CA ARG A 6 8.97 0.83 -18.65
C ARG A 6 8.21 1.44 -17.47
N LEU A 7 8.36 0.90 -16.26
CA LEU A 7 7.76 1.50 -15.05
C LEU A 7 8.31 2.91 -14.80
N TYR A 8 9.62 3.08 -14.92
CA TYR A 8 10.28 4.37 -14.73
C TYR A 8 9.87 5.40 -15.79
N GLU A 9 9.86 5.01 -17.06
CA GLU A 9 9.37 5.89 -18.14
C GLU A 9 7.94 6.34 -17.89
N LYS A 10 7.07 5.42 -17.45
CA LYS A 10 5.69 5.75 -17.09
C LYS A 10 5.63 6.68 -15.87
N TYR A 11 6.40 6.39 -14.84
CA TYR A 11 6.52 7.21 -13.63
C TYR A 11 6.88 8.66 -13.96
N LEU A 12 7.85 8.91 -14.85
CA LEU A 12 8.24 10.26 -15.26
C LEU A 12 7.12 11.07 -15.94
N THR A 13 6.08 10.39 -16.46
CA THR A 13 4.91 11.06 -17.06
C THR A 13 3.78 11.30 -16.07
N LEU A 14 3.89 10.75 -14.86
CA LEU A 14 2.86 10.83 -13.83
C LEU A 14 3.34 11.82 -12.76
N GLU A 15 2.48 12.77 -12.39
CA GLU A 15 2.73 13.70 -11.30
C GLU A 15 2.42 13.04 -9.95
N ILE A 16 3.08 11.90 -9.67
CA ILE A 16 2.87 11.16 -8.42
C ILE A 16 3.52 11.94 -7.26
N PRO A 17 2.77 12.31 -6.23
CA PRO A 17 3.32 12.98 -5.04
C PRO A 17 4.35 12.11 -4.31
N ASN A 18 5.34 12.76 -3.69
CA ASN A 18 6.38 12.10 -2.89
C ASN A 18 6.88 13.07 -1.80
N PRO A 19 6.36 13.01 -0.55
CA PRO A 19 5.22 12.20 -0.08
C PRO A 19 3.85 12.80 -0.47
N PHE A 20 2.77 12.09 -0.16
CA PHE A 20 1.40 12.59 -0.36
C PHE A 20 0.97 13.54 0.77
N THR A 21 0.15 14.54 0.44
CA THR A 21 -0.52 15.40 1.44
C THR A 21 -1.74 14.70 2.04
N LEU A 22 -2.25 15.18 3.18
CA LEU A 22 -3.46 14.63 3.81
C LEU A 22 -4.69 14.70 2.88
N GLU A 23 -4.81 15.75 2.08
CA GLU A 23 -5.90 15.87 1.10
C GLU A 23 -5.76 14.83 -0.02
N GLN A 24 -4.54 14.61 -0.53
CA GLN A 24 -4.28 13.59 -1.54
C GLN A 24 -4.51 12.18 -0.98
N ILE A 25 -4.13 11.93 0.27
CA ILE A 25 -4.43 10.68 0.98
C ILE A 25 -5.95 10.49 1.08
N HIS A 26 -6.68 11.52 1.53
CA HIS A 26 -8.14 11.46 1.62
C HIS A 26 -8.78 11.08 0.28
N ASN A 27 -8.43 11.79 -0.80
CA ASN A 27 -8.96 11.52 -2.13
C ASN A 27 -8.61 10.10 -2.58
N ARG A 28 -7.36 9.68 -2.37
CA ARG A 28 -6.91 8.33 -2.73
C ARG A 28 -7.70 7.24 -2.01
N LEU A 29 -7.87 7.35 -0.68
CA LEU A 29 -8.58 6.34 0.11
C LEU A 29 -10.08 6.29 -0.24
N THR A 30 -10.72 7.44 -0.41
CA THR A 30 -12.15 7.52 -0.69
C THR A 30 -12.49 7.12 -2.14
N GLU A 31 -11.67 7.52 -3.12
CA GLU A 31 -11.94 7.23 -4.53
C GLU A 31 -11.48 5.82 -4.94
N ALA A 32 -10.26 5.42 -4.55
CA ALA A 32 -9.71 4.14 -4.97
C ALA A 32 -10.22 2.99 -4.11
N TYR A 33 -10.40 3.20 -2.81
CA TYR A 33 -10.74 2.15 -1.86
C TYR A 33 -12.13 2.28 -1.26
N TYR A 34 -12.91 3.30 -1.64
CA TYR A 34 -14.26 3.54 -1.10
C TYR A 34 -14.26 3.60 0.43
N ALA A 35 -13.15 4.06 1.01
CA ALA A 35 -13.01 4.19 2.45
C ALA A 35 -13.90 5.31 2.97
N GLU A 36 -14.40 5.16 4.19
CA GLU A 36 -15.14 6.21 4.88
C GLU A 36 -14.24 6.83 5.95
N GLN A 37 -14.08 8.15 5.90
CA GLN A 37 -13.45 8.89 6.98
C GLN A 37 -14.39 8.94 8.18
N VAL A 38 -13.89 8.59 9.36
CA VAL A 38 -14.67 8.58 10.61
C VAL A 38 -14.02 9.42 11.69
N ASP A 39 -14.80 9.77 12.71
CA ASP A 39 -14.29 10.44 13.91
C ASP A 39 -13.29 9.53 14.65
N LEU A 40 -12.16 10.10 15.08
CA LEU A 40 -11.12 9.37 15.81
C LEU A 40 -11.64 8.69 17.09
N ASN A 41 -12.70 9.23 17.73
CA ASN A 41 -13.27 8.67 18.94
C ASN A 41 -13.87 7.28 18.75
N VAL A 42 -14.15 6.86 17.51
CA VAL A 42 -14.51 5.46 17.21
C VAL A 42 -13.41 4.50 17.68
N PHE A 43 -12.15 4.94 17.68
CA PHE A 43 -10.98 4.17 18.09
C PHE A 43 -10.41 4.64 19.44
N SER A 44 -11.22 5.27 20.30
CA SER A 44 -10.73 5.86 21.57
C SER A 44 -10.09 4.83 22.52
N SER A 45 -10.44 3.55 22.39
CA SER A 45 -9.81 2.46 23.15
C SER A 45 -8.31 2.33 22.87
N LEU A 46 -7.83 2.74 21.69
CA LEU A 46 -6.41 2.73 21.35
C LEU A 46 -5.57 3.71 22.18
N ARG A 47 -6.20 4.66 22.88
CA ARG A 47 -5.50 5.53 23.86
C ARG A 47 -4.88 4.75 25.02
N PHE A 48 -5.37 3.54 25.27
CA PHE A 48 -4.86 2.68 26.33
C PHE A 48 -3.78 1.71 25.84
N ASP A 49 -3.52 1.68 24.53
CA ASP A 49 -2.46 0.89 23.92
C ASP A 49 -1.24 1.79 23.66
N PRO A 50 -0.16 1.67 24.45
CA PRO A 50 1.03 2.50 24.27
C PRO A 50 1.73 2.26 22.92
N GLU A 51 1.52 1.11 22.29
CA GLU A 51 2.13 0.76 21.00
C GLU A 51 1.31 1.26 19.81
N ALA A 52 0.04 1.65 20.02
CA ALA A 52 -0.83 2.12 18.94
C ALA A 52 -0.48 3.52 18.42
N GLY A 53 0.27 4.32 19.17
CA GLY A 53 0.65 5.69 18.77
C GLY A 53 -0.56 6.63 18.60
N PHE A 54 -1.66 6.37 19.29
CA PHE A 54 -2.94 7.05 19.04
C PHE A 54 -2.91 8.57 19.29
N ASP A 55 -2.04 9.05 20.17
CA ASP A 55 -1.87 10.49 20.43
C ASP A 55 -1.34 11.26 19.22
N GLN A 56 -0.78 10.57 18.21
CA GLN A 56 -0.30 11.15 16.97
C GLN A 56 -1.34 11.06 15.83
N ALA A 57 -2.51 10.49 16.09
CA ALA A 57 -3.52 10.23 15.08
C ALA A 57 -4.04 11.53 14.43
N LEU A 58 -4.03 11.58 13.10
CA LEU A 58 -4.50 12.75 12.33
C LEU A 58 -5.90 12.58 11.75
N ALA A 59 -6.22 11.37 11.30
CA ALA A 59 -7.52 10.99 10.73
C ALA A 59 -7.66 9.47 10.78
N ALA A 60 -8.90 8.98 10.75
CA ALA A 60 -9.18 7.56 10.65
C ALA A 60 -10.11 7.23 9.48
N TYR A 61 -9.84 6.10 8.84
CA TYR A 61 -10.60 5.60 7.72
C TYR A 61 -10.97 4.14 7.96
N ILE A 62 -12.23 3.79 7.68
CA ILE A 62 -12.71 2.40 7.70
C ILE A 62 -12.98 1.91 6.29
N PHE A 63 -12.71 0.64 6.03
CA PHE A 63 -12.91 0.00 4.73
C PHE A 63 -14.00 -1.08 4.84
N LYS A 64 -15.25 -0.67 4.62
CA LYS A 64 -16.44 -1.54 4.72
C LYS A 64 -17.16 -1.79 3.40
N ASP A 65 -16.86 -0.99 2.36
CA ASP A 65 -17.45 -1.19 1.04
C ASP A 65 -16.85 -2.44 0.39
N GLU A 66 -17.70 -3.34 -0.10
CA GLU A 66 -17.27 -4.60 -0.69
C GLU A 66 -16.27 -4.39 -1.84
N ARG A 67 -16.46 -3.35 -2.66
CA ARG A 67 -15.53 -3.04 -3.76
C ARG A 67 -14.16 -2.63 -3.24
N GLY A 68 -14.13 -1.94 -2.11
CA GLY A 68 -12.90 -1.57 -1.39
C GLY A 68 -12.21 -2.79 -0.79
N ILE A 69 -12.96 -3.62 -0.07
CA ILE A 69 -12.49 -4.88 0.53
C ILE A 69 -11.86 -5.79 -0.52
N GLN A 70 -12.54 -5.99 -1.66
CA GLN A 70 -12.02 -6.79 -2.76
C GLN A 70 -10.71 -6.24 -3.34
N LYS A 71 -10.46 -4.92 -3.28
CA LYS A 71 -9.19 -4.32 -3.70
C LYS A 71 -8.08 -4.53 -2.66
N ILE A 72 -8.37 -4.31 -1.39
CA ILE A 72 -7.35 -4.41 -0.34
C ILE A 72 -6.91 -5.86 -0.06
N LEU A 73 -7.75 -6.84 -0.38
CA LEU A 73 -7.41 -8.26 -0.23
C LEU A 73 -6.67 -8.87 -1.44
N LYS A 74 -6.50 -8.14 -2.55
CA LYS A 74 -5.92 -8.71 -3.79
C LYS A 74 -4.54 -9.35 -3.65
N LEU A 75 -3.75 -8.91 -2.67
CA LEU A 75 -2.39 -9.42 -2.44
C LEU A 75 -2.31 -10.49 -1.35
N ASN A 76 -3.39 -10.69 -0.60
CA ASN A 76 -3.48 -11.74 0.41
C ASN A 76 -3.71 -13.10 -0.24
N ASN A 77 -3.16 -14.15 0.34
CA ASN A 77 -3.53 -15.51 -0.03
C ASN A 77 -4.82 -15.92 0.71
N ASP A 78 -5.46 -17.00 0.24
CA ASP A 78 -6.75 -17.44 0.79
C ASP A 78 -6.67 -17.84 2.28
N GLU A 79 -5.48 -18.26 2.74
CA GLU A 79 -5.25 -18.66 4.14
C GLU A 79 -5.16 -17.46 5.09
N GLU A 80 -4.87 -16.26 4.59
CA GLU A 80 -4.78 -15.01 5.36
C GLU A 80 -6.13 -14.26 5.43
N ILE A 81 -7.10 -14.67 4.61
CA ILE A 81 -8.40 -13.99 4.51
C ILE A 81 -9.35 -14.59 5.55
N HIS A 82 -9.70 -13.80 6.55
CA HIS A 82 -10.60 -14.21 7.63
C HIS A 82 -11.70 -13.17 7.85
N GLU A 83 -12.95 -13.64 7.94
CA GLU A 83 -14.10 -12.83 8.33
C GLU A 83 -14.31 -12.87 9.86
N PRO A 84 -14.85 -11.80 10.47
CA PRO A 84 -15.33 -10.56 9.84
C PRO A 84 -14.19 -9.62 9.39
N PHE A 85 -14.44 -8.87 8.31
CA PHE A 85 -13.49 -7.87 7.80
C PHE A 85 -13.57 -6.57 8.59
N GLU A 86 -12.57 -6.33 9.42
CA GLU A 86 -12.44 -5.11 10.24
C GLU A 86 -11.16 -4.36 9.88
N PHE A 87 -11.18 -3.71 8.72
CA PHE A 87 -10.05 -2.93 8.22
C PHE A 87 -10.22 -1.44 8.56
N ALA A 88 -9.20 -0.86 9.19
CA ALA A 88 -9.14 0.56 9.43
C ALA A 88 -7.71 1.07 9.39
N TRP A 89 -7.50 2.27 8.86
CA TRP A 89 -6.22 2.96 8.96
C TRP A 89 -6.39 4.24 9.75
N ILE A 90 -5.67 4.35 10.86
CA ILE A 90 -5.56 5.55 11.68
C ILE A 90 -4.21 6.19 11.34
N ILE A 91 -4.25 7.28 10.57
CA ILE A 91 -3.05 7.95 10.05
C ILE A 91 -2.15 8.38 11.21
N ASN A 92 -0.85 8.05 11.12
CA ASN A 92 0.19 8.25 12.14
C ASN A 92 -0.01 7.46 13.44
N SER A 93 -0.95 6.54 13.49
CA SER A 93 -1.15 5.61 14.58
C SER A 93 -0.96 4.20 14.03
N THR A 94 -2.04 3.46 13.78
CA THR A 94 -1.99 2.04 13.45
C THR A 94 -2.86 1.67 12.25
N LEU A 95 -2.59 0.50 11.69
CA LEU A 95 -3.44 -0.22 10.74
C LEU A 95 -4.13 -1.36 11.51
N GLN A 96 -5.46 -1.41 11.47
CA GLN A 96 -6.26 -2.52 11.97
C GLN A 96 -6.65 -3.45 10.82
N GLY A 97 -6.67 -4.75 11.13
CA GLY A 97 -6.84 -5.80 10.14
C GLY A 97 -5.54 -6.08 9.37
N PHE A 98 -5.53 -7.22 8.67
CA PHE A 98 -4.37 -7.66 7.89
C PHE A 98 -4.63 -7.55 6.39
N SER A 99 -3.96 -6.61 5.71
CA SER A 99 -4.04 -6.45 4.27
C SER A 99 -2.68 -6.07 3.70
N HIS A 100 -2.13 -6.92 2.82
CA HIS A 100 -0.86 -6.65 2.16
C HIS A 100 -0.95 -5.43 1.23
N MET A 101 -2.09 -5.24 0.55
CA MET A 101 -2.31 -4.07 -0.30
C MET A 101 -2.31 -2.77 0.51
N LEU A 102 -3.01 -2.73 1.65
CA LEU A 102 -3.05 -1.52 2.47
C LEU A 102 -1.68 -1.18 3.05
N VAL A 103 -0.90 -2.16 3.48
CA VAL A 103 0.46 -1.89 3.95
C VAL A 103 1.30 -1.25 2.84
N LEU A 104 1.30 -1.82 1.63
CA LEU A 104 2.03 -1.24 0.49
C LEU A 104 1.51 0.15 0.10
N GLU A 105 0.19 0.34 0.11
CA GLU A 105 -0.41 1.65 -0.17
C GLU A 105 0.02 2.69 0.88
N ILE A 106 0.04 2.33 2.16
CA ILE A 106 0.50 3.22 3.23
C ILE A 106 1.98 3.56 3.04
N ASP A 107 2.82 2.59 2.65
CA ASP A 107 4.22 2.84 2.36
C ASP A 107 4.41 3.82 1.19
N VAL A 108 3.56 3.76 0.15
CA VAL A 108 3.58 4.76 -0.94
C VAL A 108 3.13 6.13 -0.44
N LEU A 109 2.02 6.18 0.29
CA LEU A 109 1.40 7.43 0.70
C LEU A 109 2.28 8.21 1.70
N ARG A 110 2.95 7.50 2.60
CA ARG A 110 3.82 8.08 3.62
C ARG A 110 5.29 8.13 3.21
N GLY A 111 5.70 7.27 2.28
CA GLY A 111 7.08 7.12 1.86
C GLY A 111 7.64 8.40 1.28
N LYS A 112 8.89 8.68 1.63
CA LYS A 112 9.69 9.70 0.98
C LYS A 112 10.93 9.05 0.40
N ILE A 113 11.13 9.17 -0.91
CA ILE A 113 12.37 8.81 -1.57
C ILE A 113 13.07 10.09 -1.97
N GLU A 114 14.31 10.27 -1.53
CA GLU A 114 15.08 11.47 -1.84
C GLU A 114 15.40 11.54 -3.33
N GLN A 115 15.42 12.74 -3.90
CA GLN A 115 15.50 12.92 -5.36
C GLN A 115 16.77 12.30 -5.95
N GLU A 116 17.89 12.38 -5.23
CA GLU A 116 19.17 11.77 -5.57
C GLU A 116 19.14 10.23 -5.58
N GLU A 117 18.15 9.60 -4.95
CA GLU A 117 17.98 8.15 -4.91
C GLU A 117 17.09 7.64 -6.06
N MET A 118 16.38 8.54 -6.76
CA MET A 118 15.36 8.21 -7.76
C MET A 118 15.94 7.95 -9.15
N TYR A 119 16.83 6.96 -9.25
CA TYR A 119 17.46 6.53 -10.52
C TYR A 119 17.49 5.01 -10.66
N LEU A 120 17.49 4.54 -11.92
CA LEU A 120 17.59 3.11 -12.22
C LEU A 120 18.96 2.55 -11.83
N GLY A 121 18.96 1.38 -11.20
CA GLY A 121 20.10 0.77 -10.50
C GLY A 121 20.07 0.99 -8.99
N ASN A 122 19.24 1.89 -8.47
CA ASN A 122 18.94 1.95 -7.04
C ASN A 122 17.77 1.03 -6.70
N LEU A 123 18.07 -0.09 -6.03
CA LEU A 123 17.08 -1.13 -5.72
C LEU A 123 15.90 -0.62 -4.88
N HIS A 124 16.12 0.33 -3.97
CA HIS A 124 15.04 0.92 -3.17
C HIS A 124 14.05 1.66 -4.08
N PHE A 125 14.55 2.45 -5.02
CA PHE A 125 13.69 3.17 -5.96
C PHE A 125 13.03 2.23 -6.99
N GLU A 126 13.73 1.21 -7.47
CA GLU A 126 13.15 0.23 -8.39
C GLU A 126 12.01 -0.55 -7.73
N GLU A 127 12.15 -0.94 -6.46
CA GLU A 127 11.06 -1.56 -5.72
C GLU A 127 9.91 -0.60 -5.43
N TYR A 128 10.17 0.70 -5.23
CA TYR A 128 9.11 1.70 -5.15
C TYR A 128 8.27 1.78 -6.42
N LEU A 129 8.90 1.74 -7.60
CA LEU A 129 8.20 1.68 -8.88
C LEU A 129 7.31 0.43 -8.98
N ILE A 130 7.77 -0.71 -8.46
CA ILE A 130 6.97 -1.94 -8.37
C ILE A 130 5.80 -1.75 -7.39
N THR A 131 6.02 -1.11 -6.25
CA THR A 131 4.95 -0.82 -5.28
C THR A 131 3.89 0.08 -5.89
N LEU A 132 4.27 1.15 -6.59
CA LEU A 132 3.36 2.03 -7.33
C LEU A 132 2.54 1.28 -8.37
N TYR A 133 3.14 0.27 -9.00
CA TYR A 133 2.45 -0.57 -9.97
C TYR A 133 1.47 -1.55 -9.31
N LEU A 134 1.86 -2.21 -8.22
CA LEU A 134 1.00 -3.11 -7.43
C LEU A 134 -0.23 -2.40 -6.86
N THR A 135 -0.04 -1.19 -6.36
CA THR A 135 -1.09 -0.33 -5.79
C THR A 135 -1.90 0.40 -6.88
N GLY A 136 -1.46 0.35 -8.14
CA GLY A 136 -2.19 0.93 -9.26
C GLY A 136 -2.08 2.45 -9.38
N HIS A 137 -1.04 3.06 -8.82
CA HIS A 137 -0.62 4.44 -9.15
C HIS A 137 0.03 4.49 -10.54
N ILE A 138 0.78 3.44 -10.90
CA ILE A 138 1.21 3.18 -12.28
C ILE A 138 0.25 2.15 -12.87
N GLN A 139 -0.31 2.46 -14.04
CA GLN A 139 -1.17 1.54 -14.78
C GLN A 139 -0.83 1.60 -16.26
N PHE A 140 -0.95 0.44 -16.92
CA PHE A 140 -0.93 0.31 -18.36
C PHE A 140 -2.30 -0.23 -18.81
N GLY A 141 -2.70 0.02 -20.06
CA GLY A 141 -3.87 -0.66 -20.63
C GLY A 141 -3.64 -2.18 -20.73
N ASP A 142 -4.70 -2.96 -20.97
CA ASP A 142 -4.71 -4.45 -21.10
C ASP A 142 -3.52 -5.15 -20.45
N ASP A 143 -3.44 -5.02 -19.13
CA ASP A 143 -2.23 -5.37 -18.40
C ASP A 143 -2.29 -6.79 -17.85
N LEU A 144 -1.89 -7.76 -18.65
CA LEU A 144 -1.79 -9.16 -18.20
C LEU A 144 -0.59 -9.42 -17.28
N PHE A 145 0.30 -8.45 -17.08
CA PHE A 145 1.50 -8.63 -16.25
C PHE A 145 1.23 -8.34 -14.78
N ILE A 146 0.35 -7.38 -14.47
CA ILE A 146 0.00 -7.06 -13.09
C ILE A 146 -0.60 -8.28 -12.38
N ASP A 147 -1.47 -9.04 -13.04
CA ASP A 147 -2.09 -10.24 -12.45
C ASP A 147 -1.06 -11.31 -12.09
N LYS A 148 -0.04 -11.50 -12.95
CA LYS A 148 1.06 -12.44 -12.68
C LYS A 148 1.92 -11.97 -11.51
N LEU A 149 2.15 -10.66 -11.40
CA LEU A 149 2.93 -10.09 -10.31
C LEU A 149 2.18 -10.22 -8.97
N MET A 150 0.88 -9.92 -8.96
CA MET A 150 0.02 -10.12 -7.79
C MET A 150 -0.06 -11.59 -7.39
N ALA A 151 -0.12 -12.52 -8.35
CA ALA A 151 -0.09 -13.95 -8.06
C ALA A 151 1.22 -14.37 -7.37
N ARG A 152 2.37 -13.88 -7.85
CA ARG A 152 3.67 -14.11 -7.18
C ARG A 152 3.68 -13.55 -5.76
N PHE A 153 3.09 -12.38 -5.55
CA PHE A 153 2.96 -11.83 -4.19
C PHE A 153 2.18 -12.79 -3.29
N ARG A 154 1.02 -13.30 -3.76
CA ARG A 154 0.21 -14.27 -3.00
C ARG A 154 0.96 -15.58 -2.71
N GLU A 155 1.87 -16.01 -3.59
CA GLU A 155 2.75 -17.18 -3.40
C GLU A 155 3.87 -16.97 -2.35
N GLY A 156 3.95 -15.79 -1.73
CA GLY A 156 4.91 -15.51 -0.66
C GLY A 156 6.15 -14.73 -1.11
N TYR A 157 6.22 -14.28 -2.37
CA TYR A 157 7.29 -13.38 -2.81
C TYR A 157 7.02 -11.96 -2.30
N ARG A 158 8.06 -11.26 -1.83
CA ARG A 158 7.96 -9.91 -1.24
C ARG A 158 8.89 -8.91 -1.93
N LEU A 159 8.72 -7.63 -1.64
CA LEU A 159 9.72 -6.59 -1.91
C LEU A 159 10.70 -6.59 -0.73
N ARG A 160 11.91 -6.06 -0.85
CA ARG A 160 12.88 -5.96 0.27
C ARG A 160 12.57 -4.78 1.19
N TYR A 161 12.19 -3.66 0.61
CA TYR A 161 12.09 -2.38 1.32
C TYR A 161 10.64 -1.96 1.64
N PHE A 162 9.66 -2.57 0.98
CA PHE A 162 8.25 -2.20 1.09
C PHE A 162 7.39 -3.39 1.51
N GLY A 163 6.34 -3.11 2.27
CA GLY A 163 5.41 -4.12 2.75
C GLY A 163 5.99 -4.99 3.86
N MET A 164 5.18 -5.96 4.28
CA MET A 164 5.58 -6.91 5.32
C MET A 164 6.53 -7.96 4.77
N GLN A 165 7.66 -8.14 5.45
CA GLN A 165 8.59 -9.25 5.20
C GLN A 165 8.12 -10.52 5.93
N ASN A 166 8.39 -11.67 5.33
CA ASN A 166 8.20 -12.98 5.96
C ASN A 166 9.53 -13.68 6.33
N GLY A 167 10.67 -13.07 6.02
CA GLY A 167 12.00 -13.61 6.35
C GLY A 167 12.51 -14.73 5.44
N ASP A 168 11.72 -15.17 4.45
CA ASP A 168 12.05 -16.28 3.55
C ASP A 168 13.04 -15.91 2.43
N GLU A 169 13.48 -14.65 2.35
CA GLU A 169 14.36 -14.09 1.31
C GLU A 169 13.87 -14.33 -0.14
N LYS A 170 12.57 -14.56 -0.33
CA LYS A 170 11.94 -14.72 -1.66
C LYS A 170 11.47 -13.36 -2.17
N TYR A 171 12.21 -12.80 -3.14
CA TYR A 171 11.92 -11.46 -3.66
C TYR A 171 11.25 -11.47 -5.03
N LEU A 172 10.30 -10.55 -5.25
CA LEU A 172 9.61 -10.33 -6.54
C LEU A 172 10.56 -9.84 -7.64
N TYR A 173 11.63 -9.17 -7.21
CA TYR A 173 12.61 -8.53 -8.06
C TYR A 173 14.02 -8.85 -7.57
N LYS A 174 14.99 -8.91 -8.49
CA LYS A 174 16.33 -9.46 -8.23
C LYS A 174 17.20 -8.55 -7.38
#